data_AF-A0A291PCY4-F1
#
_entry.id   AF-A0A291PCY4-F1
#
_cell.length_a   1.000
_cell.length_b   1.000
_cell.length_c   1.000
_cell.angle_alpha   90.00
_cell.angle_beta   90.00
_cell.angle_gamma   90.00
#
_symmetry.space_group_name_H-M   'P 1'
#
loop_
_entity.id
_entity.type
_entity.pdbx_description
1 polymer ?
#
loop_
_entity_poly.entity_id
_entity_poly.type
_entity_poly.pdbx_seq_one_letter_code
_entity_poly.pdbx_strand_id
1 'polypeptide(L)'
;MAASTLQPYQQAFIEFAIEQGVLRFGEFTLKSGRVSPYFFNAGLFKTGRALAQLGRFYAQAIADSGLEIDVLFGPAYKGIPLAASTAVALADHHDRDLPYAFNRKEAKAHGEGGNIVGADLAGRILIVDDVITAGTAIREVMGLIEAAGARAAGVVVALDRQERGGDDADPRSAIQQVEASYGMPVVSIVTLDMVLEYLELHAGEALRGHAEAIRAYRDRYGVQGS
;
A
#
# COMPACT_ATOMS: atom_id res chain seq x y z
N MET A 1 23.11 8.51 -19.09
CA MET A 1 22.15 7.65 -18.36
C MET A 1 21.58 8.51 -17.25
N ALA A 2 20.25 8.57 -17.10
CA ALA A 2 19.65 9.31 -15.99
C ALA A 2 20.12 8.67 -14.66
N ALA A 3 20.42 9.50 -13.67
CA ALA A 3 20.72 9.01 -12.33
C ALA A 3 19.45 8.39 -11.73
N SER A 4 19.60 7.26 -11.03
CA SER A 4 18.47 6.59 -10.37
C SER A 4 17.85 7.49 -9.31
N THR A 5 16.53 7.51 -9.24
CA THR A 5 15.74 8.26 -8.25
C THR A 5 15.27 7.38 -7.10
N LEU A 6 15.42 6.06 -7.22
CA LEU A 6 15.08 5.08 -6.19
C LEU A 6 15.92 5.25 -4.93
N GLN A 7 15.24 5.33 -3.79
CA GLN A 7 15.91 5.19 -2.51
C GLN A 7 16.28 3.72 -2.25
N PRO A 8 17.32 3.45 -1.43
CA PRO A 8 17.78 2.09 -1.17
C PRO A 8 16.69 1.13 -0.66
N TYR A 9 15.77 1.60 0.20
CA TYR A 9 14.69 0.76 0.72
C TYR A 9 13.65 0.42 -0.35
N GLN A 10 13.44 1.31 -1.32
CA GLN A 10 12.49 1.13 -2.43
C GLN A 10 13.01 0.08 -3.41
N GLN A 11 14.29 0.18 -3.78
CA GLN A 11 14.95 -0.85 -4.58
C GLN A 11 14.91 -2.21 -3.87
N ALA A 12 15.28 -2.25 -2.58
CA ALA A 12 15.26 -3.48 -1.79
C ALA A 12 13.83 -4.06 -1.66
N PHE A 13 12.80 -3.22 -1.59
CA PHE A 13 11.40 -3.68 -1.59
C PHE A 13 11.02 -4.32 -2.92
N ILE A 14 11.43 -3.74 -4.06
CA ILE A 14 11.15 -4.30 -5.39
C ILE A 14 11.83 -5.65 -5.55
N GLU A 15 13.11 -5.75 -5.21
CA GLU A 15 13.88 -7.01 -5.20
C GLU A 15 13.19 -8.06 -4.34
N PHE A 16 12.86 -7.70 -3.10
CA PHE A 16 12.16 -8.57 -2.15
C PHE A 16 10.80 -9.04 -2.69
N ALA A 17 10.01 -8.14 -3.28
CA ALA A 17 8.71 -8.50 -3.84
C ALA A 17 8.83 -9.47 -5.02
N ILE A 18 9.86 -9.33 -5.85
CA ILE A 18 10.15 -10.25 -6.96
C ILE A 18 10.58 -11.61 -6.40
N GLU A 19 11.50 -11.65 -5.44
CA GLU A 19 12.00 -12.87 -4.80
C GLU A 19 10.89 -13.68 -4.11
N GLN A 20 9.95 -13.00 -3.44
CA GLN A 20 8.79 -13.65 -2.81
C GLN A 20 7.70 -14.05 -3.82
N GLY A 21 7.87 -13.75 -5.11
CA GLY A 21 6.86 -13.95 -6.14
C GLY A 21 5.60 -13.08 -5.96
N VAL A 22 5.68 -12.04 -5.12
CA VAL A 22 4.62 -11.06 -4.89
C VAL A 22 4.46 -10.18 -6.11
N LEU A 23 5.57 -9.68 -6.67
CA LEU A 23 5.63 -8.97 -7.93
C LEU A 23 6.06 -9.95 -9.03
N ARG A 24 5.18 -10.18 -10.01
CA ARG A 24 5.43 -11.08 -11.13
C ARG A 24 5.23 -10.36 -12.45
N PHE A 25 5.96 -10.81 -13.46
CA PHE A 25 5.89 -10.29 -14.83
C PHE A 25 5.42 -11.39 -15.78
N GLY A 26 4.66 -11.03 -16.80
CA GLY A 26 3.93 -11.96 -17.67
C GLY A 26 2.54 -11.44 -18.02
N GLU A 27 1.66 -12.28 -18.53
CA GLU A 27 0.32 -11.87 -18.93
C GLU A 27 -0.72 -12.18 -17.85
N PHE A 28 -1.41 -11.15 -17.33
CA PHE A 28 -2.40 -11.31 -16.26
C PHE A 28 -3.70 -10.55 -16.56
N THR A 29 -4.84 -11.23 -16.47
CA THR A 29 -6.15 -10.58 -16.56
C THR A 29 -6.56 -10.02 -15.20
N LEU A 30 -6.69 -8.69 -15.10
CA LEU A 30 -7.14 -7.99 -13.90
C LEU A 30 -8.66 -8.11 -13.72
N LYS A 31 -9.16 -7.77 -12.53
CA LYS A 31 -10.62 -7.70 -12.27
C LYS A 31 -11.36 -6.73 -13.19
N SER A 32 -10.67 -5.72 -13.72
CA SER A 32 -11.19 -4.79 -14.73
C SER A 32 -11.29 -5.39 -16.14
N GLY A 33 -10.81 -6.61 -16.36
CA GLY A 33 -10.68 -7.23 -17.68
C GLY A 33 -9.43 -6.80 -18.45
N ARG A 34 -8.67 -5.82 -17.95
CA ARG A 34 -7.40 -5.39 -18.58
C ARG A 34 -6.36 -6.51 -18.51
N VAL A 35 -5.62 -6.68 -19.61
CA VAL A 35 -4.43 -7.53 -19.66
C VAL A 35 -3.23 -6.73 -19.20
N SER A 36 -2.67 -7.11 -18.06
CA SER A 36 -1.54 -6.46 -17.39
C SER A 36 -0.25 -7.26 -17.61
N PRO A 37 0.88 -6.60 -17.92
CA PRO A 37 2.19 -7.23 -18.07
C PRO A 37 2.85 -7.59 -16.72
N TYR A 38 2.19 -7.23 -15.61
CA TYR A 38 2.65 -7.49 -14.26
C TYR A 38 1.47 -7.77 -13.32
N PHE A 39 1.75 -8.43 -12.20
CA PHE A 39 0.77 -8.67 -11.14
C PHE A 39 1.42 -8.55 -9.78
N PHE A 40 0.71 -7.89 -8.85
CA PHE A 40 1.13 -7.71 -7.48
C PHE A 40 0.16 -8.40 -6.53
N ASN A 41 0.66 -9.33 -5.71
CA ASN A 41 -0.14 -10.06 -4.71
C ASN A 41 0.55 -10.12 -3.35
N ALA A 42 0.28 -9.13 -2.51
CA ALA A 42 0.84 -9.07 -1.15
C ALA A 42 0.51 -10.29 -0.28
N GLY A 43 -0.53 -11.07 -0.62
CA GLY A 43 -0.85 -12.32 0.09
C GLY A 43 0.24 -13.40 0.02
N LEU A 44 1.27 -13.22 -0.83
CA LEU A 44 2.42 -14.12 -0.88
C LEU A 44 3.53 -13.78 0.13
N PHE A 45 3.44 -12.65 0.85
CA PHE A 45 4.23 -12.38 2.05
C PHE A 45 3.72 -13.23 3.25
N LYS A 46 3.93 -14.55 3.16
CA LYS A 46 3.25 -15.56 3.99
C LYS A 46 4.13 -16.27 5.01
N THR A 47 5.35 -15.77 5.24
CA THR A 47 6.29 -16.32 6.24
C THR A 47 6.62 -15.26 7.28
N GLY A 48 7.05 -15.67 8.48
CA GLY A 48 7.43 -14.72 9.53
C GLY A 48 8.56 -13.78 9.12
N ARG A 49 9.56 -14.27 8.37
CA ARG A 49 10.64 -13.44 7.82
C ARG A 49 10.11 -12.43 6.81
N ALA A 50 9.24 -12.88 5.90
CA ALA A 50 8.67 -12.00 4.89
C ALA A 50 7.80 -10.90 5.53
N LEU A 51 7.00 -11.24 6.53
CA LEU A 51 6.17 -10.28 7.26
C LEU A 51 7.01 -9.26 8.05
N ALA A 52 8.11 -9.70 8.66
CA ALA A 52 9.02 -8.80 9.37
C ALA A 52 9.72 -7.83 8.42
N GLN A 53 10.21 -8.29 7.27
CA GLN A 53 10.77 -7.42 6.24
C GLN A 53 9.73 -6.45 5.69
N LEU A 54 8.51 -6.93 5.40
CA LEU A 54 7.41 -6.09 4.95
C LEU A 54 7.09 -4.96 5.94
N GLY A 55 6.99 -5.27 7.23
CA GLY A 55 6.76 -4.28 8.28
C GLY A 55 7.83 -3.18 8.31
N ARG A 56 9.10 -3.54 8.08
CA ARG A 56 10.21 -2.57 7.98
C ARG A 56 10.09 -1.65 6.77
N PHE A 57 9.64 -2.15 5.62
CA PHE A 57 9.44 -1.31 4.45
C PHE A 57 8.29 -0.31 4.64
N TYR A 58 7.19 -0.72 5.26
CA TYR A 58 6.12 0.21 5.66
C TYR A 58 6.61 1.23 6.69
N ALA A 59 7.32 0.79 7.73
CA ALA A 59 7.84 1.66 8.78
C ALA A 59 8.79 2.72 8.20
N GLN A 60 9.67 2.33 7.26
CA GLN A 60 10.56 3.26 6.57
C GLN A 60 9.78 4.28 5.73
N ALA A 61 8.82 3.84 4.91
CA ALA A 61 7.99 4.75 4.12
C ALA A 61 7.18 5.72 5.00
N ILE A 62 6.70 5.26 6.16
CA ILE A 62 6.03 6.11 7.15
C ILE A 62 7.00 7.13 7.77
N ALA A 63 8.22 6.71 8.12
CA ALA A 63 9.23 7.60 8.67
C ALA A 63 9.62 8.71 7.67
N ASP A 64 9.78 8.36 6.39
CA ASP A 64 10.17 9.30 5.34
C ASP A 64 9.02 10.23 4.92
N SER A 65 7.76 9.82 5.14
CA SER A 65 6.59 10.64 4.78
C SER A 65 6.44 11.93 5.60
N GLY A 66 7.01 11.98 6.80
CA GLY A 66 6.83 13.10 7.73
C GLY A 66 5.41 13.25 8.28
N LEU A 67 4.51 12.27 8.06
CA LEU A 67 3.15 12.31 8.58
C LEU A 67 3.14 12.22 10.10
N GLU A 68 2.37 13.11 10.72
CA GLU A 68 2.08 13.01 12.14
C GLU A 68 0.92 12.04 12.38
N ILE A 69 1.16 11.03 13.20
CA ILE A 69 0.30 9.86 13.34
C ILE A 69 0.19 9.53 14.83
N ASP A 70 -1.04 9.28 15.29
CA ASP A 70 -1.33 8.90 16.67
C ASP A 70 -1.72 7.42 16.78
N VAL A 71 -2.35 6.83 15.75
CA VAL A 71 -2.74 5.40 15.72
C VAL A 71 -2.57 4.81 14.33
N LEU A 72 -2.05 3.58 14.25
CA LEU A 72 -2.06 2.76 13.04
C LEU A 72 -3.36 1.97 12.92
N PHE A 73 -4.01 1.98 11.76
CA PHE A 73 -5.23 1.23 11.51
C PHE A 73 -5.10 0.26 10.35
N GLY A 74 -5.32 -1.02 10.61
CA GLY A 74 -5.30 -2.08 9.59
C GLY A 74 -6.72 -2.54 9.21
N PRO A 75 -7.24 -2.25 8.01
CA PRO A 75 -8.56 -2.73 7.60
C PRO A 75 -8.61 -4.27 7.51
N ALA A 76 -9.69 -4.88 8.01
CA ALA A 76 -9.85 -6.33 7.92
C ALA A 76 -10.02 -6.82 6.48
N TYR A 77 -9.35 -7.89 6.05
CA TYR A 77 -8.44 -8.75 6.83
C TYR A 77 -6.96 -8.47 6.58
N LYS A 78 -6.61 -7.95 5.41
CA LYS A 78 -5.21 -7.84 4.95
C LYS A 78 -4.42 -6.79 5.73
N GLY A 79 -5.07 -5.70 6.13
CA GLY A 79 -4.43 -4.64 6.93
C GLY A 79 -4.06 -5.09 8.34
N ILE A 80 -4.69 -6.14 8.88
CA ILE A 80 -4.43 -6.62 10.25
C ILE A 80 -2.95 -6.99 10.46
N PRO A 81 -2.38 -7.97 9.70
CA PRO A 81 -0.97 -8.31 9.85
C PRO A 81 -0.04 -7.15 9.45
N LEU A 82 -0.45 -6.28 8.52
CA LEU A 82 0.34 -5.13 8.08
C LEU A 82 0.48 -4.07 9.18
N ALA A 83 -0.63 -3.66 9.79
CA ALA A 83 -0.62 -2.70 10.90
C ALA A 83 0.18 -3.24 12.09
N ALA A 84 -0.01 -4.52 12.44
CA ALA A 84 0.72 -5.16 13.52
C ALA A 84 2.24 -5.22 13.26
N SER A 85 2.66 -5.70 12.08
CA SER A 85 4.10 -5.79 11.78
C SER A 85 4.76 -4.43 11.59
N THR A 86 4.02 -3.44 11.08
CA THR A 86 4.47 -2.06 10.93
C THR A 86 4.64 -1.38 12.29
N ALA A 87 3.70 -1.58 13.22
CA ALA A 87 3.80 -1.05 14.58
C ALA A 87 5.07 -1.57 15.28
N VAL A 88 5.31 -2.89 15.21
CA VAL A 88 6.52 -3.52 15.75
C VAL A 88 7.78 -2.92 15.10
N ALA A 89 7.79 -2.77 13.77
CA ALA A 89 8.95 -2.23 13.07
C ALA A 89 9.21 -0.75 13.38
N LEU A 90 8.18 0.07 13.59
CA LEU A 90 8.34 1.46 14.02
C LEU A 90 8.94 1.56 15.42
N ALA A 91 8.52 0.69 16.35
CA ALA A 91 9.11 0.65 17.69
C ALA A 91 10.58 0.20 17.63
N ASP A 92 10.86 -0.94 16.98
CA ASP A 92 12.20 -1.55 16.98
C ASP A 92 13.24 -0.77 16.17
N HIS A 93 12.84 -0.11 15.08
CA HIS A 93 13.77 0.48 14.11
C HIS A 93 13.71 2.00 14.01
N HIS A 94 12.65 2.63 14.54
CA HIS A 94 12.46 4.08 14.45
C HIS A 94 12.20 4.75 15.81
N ASP A 95 12.24 4.01 16.93
CA ASP A 95 11.96 4.51 18.29
C ASP A 95 10.58 5.22 18.38
N ARG A 96 9.59 4.65 17.67
CA ARG A 96 8.22 5.16 17.60
C ARG A 96 7.23 4.10 18.07
N ASP A 97 6.87 4.17 19.35
CA ASP A 97 5.84 3.30 19.94
C ASP A 97 4.44 3.85 19.62
N LEU A 98 3.86 3.37 18.52
CA LEU A 98 2.51 3.75 18.10
C LEU A 98 1.48 2.67 18.46
N PRO A 99 0.33 3.03 19.05
CA PRO A 99 -0.78 2.11 19.19
C PRO A 99 -1.30 1.66 17.81
N TYR A 100 -1.85 0.44 17.75
CA TYR A 100 -2.48 -0.08 16.55
C TYR A 100 -3.89 -0.60 16.82
N ALA A 101 -4.73 -0.53 15.79
CA ALA A 101 -6.11 -1.00 15.81
C ALA A 101 -6.51 -1.63 14.47
N PHE A 102 -7.58 -2.42 14.49
CA PHE A 102 -8.21 -2.98 13.30
C PHE A 102 -9.69 -3.25 13.53
N ASN A 103 -10.50 -3.27 12.46
CA ASN A 103 -11.91 -3.63 12.58
C ASN A 103 -12.17 -5.13 12.49
N ARG A 104 -13.36 -5.55 12.92
CA ARG A 104 -13.99 -6.83 12.60
C ARG A 104 -15.05 -6.60 11.52
N LYS A 105 -15.27 -7.59 10.66
CA LYS A 105 -16.37 -7.56 9.68
C LYS A 105 -17.75 -7.69 10.33
N GLU A 106 -17.82 -8.37 11.47
CA GLU A 106 -19.04 -8.54 12.25
C GLU A 106 -18.80 -8.11 13.69
N ALA A 107 -19.73 -7.32 14.25
CA ALA A 107 -19.67 -6.93 15.65
C ALA A 107 -19.89 -8.15 16.55
N LYS A 108 -19.17 -8.24 17.67
CA LYS A 108 -19.46 -9.28 18.66
C LYS A 108 -20.69 -8.89 19.49
N ALA A 109 -21.60 -9.84 19.68
CA ALA A 109 -22.76 -9.67 20.55
C ALA A 109 -22.43 -9.76 22.06
N HIS A 110 -21.25 -10.26 22.44
CA HIS A 110 -20.83 -10.49 23.84
C HIS A 110 -19.34 -10.16 24.06
N GLY A 111 -18.96 -9.69 25.26
CA GLY A 111 -17.60 -9.25 25.64
C GLY A 111 -17.46 -7.72 25.69
N GLU A 112 -16.26 -7.17 25.43
CA GLU A 112 -16.00 -5.71 25.31
C GLU A 112 -16.83 -4.99 24.23
N GLY A 113 -17.66 -5.72 23.47
CA GLY A 113 -18.55 -5.15 22.46
C GLY A 113 -17.80 -4.56 21.26
N GLY A 114 -18.54 -3.92 20.36
CA GLY A 114 -17.97 -3.15 19.26
C GLY A 114 -17.37 -3.96 18.10
N ASN A 115 -16.80 -3.21 17.16
CA ASN A 115 -16.21 -3.70 15.92
C ASN A 115 -14.73 -3.32 15.76
N ILE A 116 -14.09 -2.72 16.78
CA ILE A 116 -12.66 -2.37 16.78
C ILE A 116 -11.91 -3.30 17.75
N VAL A 117 -10.67 -3.63 17.43
CA VAL A 117 -9.74 -4.38 18.27
C VAL A 117 -8.41 -3.64 18.31
N GLY A 118 -7.80 -3.55 19.49
CA GLY A 118 -6.58 -2.78 19.71
C GLY A 118 -6.90 -1.46 20.41
N ALA A 119 -6.18 -0.41 20.05
CA ALA A 119 -6.39 0.92 20.63
C ALA A 119 -7.71 1.57 20.17
N ASP A 120 -8.18 2.53 20.97
CA ASP A 120 -9.26 3.42 20.56
C ASP A 120 -8.84 4.27 19.36
N LEU A 121 -9.79 4.57 18.47
CA LEU A 121 -9.56 5.48 17.36
C LEU A 121 -9.62 6.92 17.88
N ALA A 122 -8.47 7.48 18.23
CA ALA A 122 -8.34 8.85 18.71
C ALA A 122 -7.19 9.57 17.98
N GLY A 123 -7.36 10.86 17.69
CA GLY A 123 -6.35 11.67 17.00
C GLY A 123 -6.25 11.38 15.51
N ARG A 124 -5.02 11.30 15.00
CA ARG A 124 -4.63 11.14 13.59
C ARG A 124 -4.37 9.67 13.28
N ILE A 125 -5.23 9.08 12.47
CA ILE A 125 -5.22 7.66 12.14
C ILE A 125 -4.54 7.43 10.79
N LEU A 126 -3.44 6.66 10.76
CA LEU A 126 -2.83 6.22 9.50
C LEU A 126 -3.39 4.85 9.11
N ILE A 127 -4.00 4.77 7.94
CA ILE A 127 -4.54 3.51 7.42
C ILE A 127 -3.42 2.74 6.71
N VAL A 128 -3.20 1.48 7.07
CA VAL A 128 -2.17 0.61 6.48
C VAL A 128 -2.84 -0.50 5.67
N ASP A 129 -2.66 -0.52 4.36
CA ASP A 129 -3.27 -1.50 3.45
C ASP A 129 -2.30 -1.98 2.35
N ASP A 130 -2.61 -3.05 1.62
CA ASP A 130 -1.70 -3.59 0.60
C ASP A 130 -1.67 -2.77 -0.69
N VAL A 131 -2.83 -2.61 -1.34
CA VAL A 131 -3.02 -1.83 -2.57
C VAL A 131 -4.42 -1.24 -2.61
N ILE A 132 -4.56 -0.01 -3.13
CA ILE A 132 -5.88 0.58 -3.37
C ILE A 132 -6.38 0.18 -4.76
N THR A 133 -7.53 -0.51 -4.80
CA THR A 133 -8.16 -0.95 -6.07
C THR A 133 -9.37 -0.10 -6.45
N ALA A 134 -10.44 -0.12 -5.65
CA ALA A 134 -11.66 0.67 -5.86
C ALA A 134 -11.97 1.63 -4.70
N GLY A 135 -11.01 1.79 -3.77
CA GLY A 135 -11.17 2.61 -2.55
C GLY A 135 -12.19 2.09 -1.54
N THR A 136 -12.90 0.98 -1.81
CA THR A 136 -14.02 0.50 -0.97
C THR A 136 -13.61 0.24 0.48
N ALA A 137 -12.46 -0.40 0.71
CA ALA A 137 -11.95 -0.65 2.06
C ALA A 137 -11.66 0.67 2.81
N ILE A 138 -11.09 1.66 2.11
CA ILE A 138 -10.82 2.99 2.67
C ILE A 138 -12.13 3.68 3.04
N ARG A 139 -13.17 3.63 2.19
CA ARG A 139 -14.48 4.25 2.52
C ARG A 139 -15.11 3.66 3.79
N GLU A 140 -15.02 2.35 3.98
CA GLU A 140 -15.49 1.68 5.20
C GLU A 140 -14.73 2.17 6.44
N VAL A 141 -13.40 2.29 6.33
CA VAL A 141 -12.55 2.75 7.43
C VAL A 141 -12.79 4.22 7.76
N MET A 142 -13.00 5.08 6.76
CA MET A 142 -13.34 6.49 6.98
C MET A 142 -14.60 6.65 7.82
N GLY A 143 -15.65 5.84 7.56
CA GLY A 143 -16.85 5.85 8.39
C GLY A 143 -16.59 5.46 9.85
N LEU A 144 -15.65 4.54 10.12
CA LEU A 144 -15.25 4.17 11.48
C LEU A 144 -14.47 5.29 12.18
N ILE A 145 -13.54 5.93 11.48
CA ILE A 145 -12.74 7.05 11.98
C ILE A 145 -13.65 8.24 12.32
N GLU A 146 -14.57 8.59 11.42
CA GLU A 146 -15.55 9.67 11.62
C GLU A 146 -16.49 9.38 12.78
N ALA A 147 -17.00 8.15 12.89
CA ALA A 147 -17.87 7.74 14.00
C ALA A 147 -17.17 7.81 15.37
N ALA A 148 -15.85 7.67 15.41
CA ALA A 148 -15.03 7.82 16.61
C ALA A 148 -14.62 9.28 16.89
N GLY A 149 -14.92 10.24 16.00
CA GLY A 149 -14.48 11.63 16.12
C GLY A 149 -12.98 11.84 15.87
N ALA A 150 -12.30 10.85 15.29
CA ALA A 150 -10.91 10.91 14.90
C ALA A 150 -10.75 11.50 13.49
N ARG A 151 -9.51 11.65 13.02
CA ARG A 151 -9.18 12.17 11.69
C ARG A 151 -8.23 11.23 10.98
N ALA A 152 -8.40 11.03 9.68
CA ALA A 152 -7.43 10.29 8.91
C ALA A 152 -6.18 11.14 8.64
N ALA A 153 -5.01 10.63 9.01
CA ALA A 153 -3.71 11.22 8.69
C ALA A 153 -3.32 10.99 7.23
N GLY A 154 -3.78 9.88 6.67
CA GLY A 154 -3.45 9.40 5.32
C GLY A 154 -3.64 7.90 5.19
N VAL A 155 -3.21 7.37 4.05
CA VAL A 155 -3.11 5.93 3.80
C VAL A 155 -1.67 5.61 3.42
N VAL A 156 -1.15 4.47 3.85
CA VAL A 156 0.10 3.90 3.35
C VAL A 156 -0.17 2.56 2.66
N VAL A 157 0.40 2.38 1.46
CA VAL A 157 0.28 1.15 0.66
C VAL A 157 1.62 0.64 0.16
N ALA A 158 1.68 -0.64 -0.21
CA ALA A 158 2.91 -1.22 -0.75
C ALA A 158 3.22 -0.74 -2.18
N LEU A 159 2.19 -0.66 -3.04
CA LEU A 159 2.38 -0.31 -4.45
C LEU A 159 1.27 0.64 -4.92
N ASP A 160 1.68 1.80 -5.43
CA ASP A 160 0.84 2.61 -6.32
C ASP A 160 1.01 2.12 -7.77
N ARG A 161 -0.08 1.61 -8.35
CA ARG A 161 -0.11 1.12 -9.74
C ARG A 161 -0.09 2.24 -10.76
N GLN A 162 -0.33 3.49 -10.35
CA GLN A 162 -0.41 4.70 -11.18
C GLN A 162 -1.28 4.49 -12.43
N GLU A 163 -2.37 3.75 -12.31
CA GLU A 163 -3.29 3.44 -13.41
C GLU A 163 -4.68 3.99 -13.13
N ARG A 164 -5.39 4.38 -14.19
CA ARG A 164 -6.80 4.78 -14.10
C ARG A 164 -7.63 3.67 -13.47
N GLY A 165 -8.70 4.04 -12.77
CA GLY A 165 -9.68 3.07 -12.25
C GLY A 165 -10.26 2.16 -13.35
N GLY A 166 -11.01 1.13 -12.96
CA GLY A 166 -11.63 0.19 -13.91
C GLY A 166 -12.78 0.78 -14.74
N ASP A 167 -13.31 1.93 -14.32
CA ASP A 167 -14.31 2.71 -15.05
C ASP A 167 -13.59 3.80 -15.85
N ASP A 168 -13.68 3.75 -17.18
CA ASP A 168 -13.05 4.73 -18.06
C ASP A 168 -13.73 6.12 -17.99
N ALA A 169 -14.83 6.27 -17.23
CA ALA A 169 -15.50 7.54 -16.99
C ALA A 169 -14.70 8.49 -16.06
N ASP A 170 -13.86 7.96 -15.16
CA ASP A 170 -13.01 8.78 -14.28
C ASP A 170 -11.54 8.65 -14.70
N PRO A 171 -10.88 9.73 -15.17
CA PRO A 171 -9.50 9.68 -15.62
C PRO A 171 -8.49 9.53 -14.48
N ARG A 172 -8.92 9.54 -13.21
CA ARG A 172 -8.05 9.44 -12.03
C ARG A 172 -7.74 8.00 -11.65
N SER A 173 -6.60 7.80 -10.99
CA SER A 173 -6.33 6.54 -10.28
C SER A 173 -7.23 6.39 -9.06
N ALA A 174 -7.32 5.17 -8.55
CA ALA A 174 -8.02 4.92 -7.30
C ALA A 174 -7.41 5.67 -6.11
N ILE A 175 -6.09 5.94 -6.15
CA ILE A 175 -5.40 6.76 -5.17
C ILE A 175 -5.82 8.23 -5.28
N GLN A 176 -5.75 8.83 -6.47
CA GLN A 176 -6.18 10.20 -6.71
C GLN A 176 -7.66 10.43 -6.34
N GLN A 177 -8.52 9.42 -6.52
CA GLN A 177 -9.92 9.48 -6.09
C GLN A 177 -10.04 9.49 -4.56
N VAL A 178 -9.24 8.71 -3.83
CA VAL A 178 -9.18 8.71 -2.36
C VAL A 178 -8.68 10.06 -1.84
N GLU A 179 -7.59 10.57 -2.40
CA GLU A 179 -7.02 11.87 -2.00
C GLU A 179 -8.03 13.01 -2.23
N ALA A 180 -8.67 13.03 -3.40
CA ALA A 180 -9.67 14.06 -3.72
C ALA A 180 -10.94 13.96 -2.85
N SER A 181 -11.33 12.76 -2.44
CA SER A 181 -12.55 12.53 -1.66
C SER A 181 -12.38 12.86 -0.19
N TYR A 182 -11.19 12.64 0.38
CA TYR A 182 -10.96 12.74 1.82
C TYR A 182 -9.94 13.82 2.21
N GLY A 183 -9.28 14.47 1.25
CA GLY A 183 -8.29 15.51 1.54
C GLY A 183 -7.10 15.00 2.35
N MET A 184 -6.76 13.72 2.22
CA MET A 184 -5.66 13.07 2.92
C MET A 184 -4.65 12.50 1.91
N PRO A 185 -3.35 12.48 2.22
CA PRO A 185 -2.33 11.94 1.33
C PRO A 185 -2.37 10.40 1.29
N VAL A 186 -1.94 9.83 0.16
CA VAL A 186 -1.59 8.41 0.07
C VAL A 186 -0.08 8.27 -0.14
N VAL A 187 0.58 7.61 0.81
CA VAL A 187 1.98 7.22 0.73
C VAL A 187 2.08 5.83 0.11
N SER A 188 3.01 5.61 -0.81
CA SER A 188 3.34 4.27 -1.31
C SER A 188 4.80 3.95 -1.02
N ILE A 189 5.10 2.67 -0.74
CA ILE A 189 6.50 2.21 -0.64
C ILE A 189 7.16 2.39 -2.00
N VAL A 190 6.49 1.93 -3.07
CA VAL A 190 6.93 2.11 -4.47
C VAL A 190 5.76 2.42 -5.39
N THR A 191 6.08 3.03 -6.54
CA THR A 191 5.15 3.29 -7.64
C THR A 191 5.45 2.42 -8.86
N LEU A 192 4.57 2.40 -9.87
CA LEU A 192 4.82 1.72 -11.14
C LEU A 192 6.03 2.31 -11.88
N ASP A 193 6.21 3.63 -11.85
CA ASP A 193 7.37 4.29 -12.43
C ASP A 193 8.68 3.85 -11.77
N MET A 194 8.67 3.68 -10.44
CA MET A 194 9.80 3.14 -9.68
C MET A 194 10.12 1.68 -10.06
N VAL A 195 9.09 0.85 -10.26
CA VAL A 195 9.26 -0.53 -10.76
C VAL A 195 9.85 -0.52 -12.17
N LEU A 196 9.38 0.37 -13.04
CA LEU A 196 9.91 0.50 -14.41
C LEU A 196 11.37 0.96 -14.40
N GLU A 197 11.71 1.96 -13.58
CA GLU A 197 13.09 2.42 -13.39
C GLU A 197 13.99 1.27 -12.92
N TYR A 198 13.55 0.47 -11.94
CA TYR A 198 14.28 -0.69 -11.46
C TYR A 198 14.58 -1.69 -12.58
N LEU A 199 13.60 -2.02 -13.42
CA LEU A 199 13.78 -2.96 -14.53
C LEU A 199 14.80 -2.46 -15.57
N GLU A 200 14.85 -1.15 -15.78
CA GLU A 200 15.70 -0.53 -16.80
C GLU A 200 17.14 -0.35 -16.33
N LEU A 201 17.33 0.05 -15.07
CA LEU A 201 18.62 0.48 -14.55
C LEU A 201 19.31 -0.58 -13.69
N HIS A 202 18.55 -1.38 -12.95
CA HIS A 202 19.10 -2.24 -11.89
C HIS A 202 18.90 -3.74 -12.15
N ALA A 203 17.82 -4.11 -12.85
CA ALA A 203 17.51 -5.51 -13.08
C ALA A 203 18.47 -6.16 -14.09
N GLY A 204 18.71 -7.47 -13.89
CA GLY A 204 19.44 -8.32 -14.82
C GLY A 204 18.69 -8.52 -16.15
N GLU A 205 19.39 -9.03 -17.17
CA GLU A 205 18.86 -9.15 -18.54
C GLU A 205 17.50 -9.85 -18.62
N ALA A 206 17.29 -10.91 -17.84
CA ALA A 206 16.04 -11.67 -17.82
C ALA A 206 14.81 -10.81 -17.43
N LEU A 207 14.97 -9.90 -16.48
CA LEU A 207 13.89 -9.04 -16.00
C LEU A 207 13.75 -7.78 -16.85
N ARG A 208 14.86 -7.25 -17.38
CA ARG A 208 14.87 -6.05 -18.23
C ARG A 208 13.96 -6.18 -19.45
N GLY A 209 13.81 -7.39 -19.99
CA GLY A 209 12.89 -7.68 -21.10
C GLY A 209 11.42 -7.35 -20.83
N HIS A 210 11.00 -7.22 -19.56
CA HIS A 210 9.62 -6.84 -19.21
C HIS A 210 9.38 -5.32 -19.20
N ALA A 211 10.43 -4.50 -19.22
CA ALA A 211 10.30 -3.05 -19.12
C ALA A 211 9.45 -2.45 -20.26
N GLU A 212 9.64 -2.93 -21.49
CA GLU A 212 8.89 -2.45 -22.65
C GLU A 212 7.38 -2.70 -22.52
N ALA A 213 6.99 -3.90 -22.07
CA ALA A 213 5.58 -4.25 -21.89
C ALA A 213 4.93 -3.40 -20.79
N ILE A 214 5.64 -3.16 -19.68
CA ILE A 214 5.16 -2.29 -18.60
C ILE A 214 5.05 -0.84 -19.05
N ARG A 215 6.04 -0.33 -19.79
CA ARG A 215 6.00 1.01 -20.37
C ARG A 215 4.80 1.18 -21.29
N ALA A 216 4.56 0.24 -22.20
CA ALA A 216 3.39 0.26 -23.08
C ALA A 216 2.06 0.22 -22.31
N TYR A 217 1.99 -0.57 -21.22
CA TYR A 217 0.82 -0.61 -20.36
C TYR A 217 0.59 0.73 -19.63
N ARG A 218 1.65 1.32 -19.07
CA ARG A 218 1.60 2.64 -18.42
C ARG A 218 1.21 3.73 -19.41
N ASP A 219 1.76 3.75 -20.61
CA ASP A 219 1.42 4.78 -21.60
C ASP A 219 -0.06 4.67 -22.02
N ARG A 220 -0.64 3.46 -21.99
CA ARG A 220 -2.06 3.22 -22.30
C ARG A 220 -3.01 3.54 -21.15
N TYR A 221 -2.70 3.11 -19.92
CA TYR A 221 -3.63 3.15 -18.77
C TYR A 221 -3.17 4.04 -17.62
N GLY A 222 -1.96 4.55 -17.68
CA GLY A 222 -1.33 5.31 -16.62
C GLY A 222 -1.99 6.66 -16.38
N VAL A 223 -1.77 7.16 -15.17
CA VAL A 223 -2.02 8.55 -14.78
C VAL A 223 -0.71 9.19 -14.36
N GLN A 224 -0.62 10.52 -14.46
CA GLN A 224 0.49 11.23 -13.83
C GLN A 224 0.34 11.16 -12.31
N GLY A 225 1.47 11.09 -11.60
CA GLY A 225 1.49 11.05 -10.13
C GLY A 225 0.79 12.27 -9.49
N SER A 226 0.27 12.05 -8.28
CA SER A 226 -0.23 13.08 -7.38
C SER A 226 0.87 14.02 -6.90
#